data_AF-A0A832FKP4-F1
#
_entry.id   AF-A0A832FKP4-F1
#
_cell.length_a   1.000
_cell.length_b   1.000
_cell.length_c   1.000
_cell.angle_alpha   90.00
_cell.angle_beta   90.00
_cell.angle_gamma   90.00
#
_symmetry.space_group_name_H-M   'P 1'
#
loop_
_entity.id
_entity.type
_entity.pdbx_description
1 polymer ?
#
loop_
_entity_poly.entity_id
_entity_poly.type
_entity_poly.pdbx_seq_one_letter_code
_entity_poly.pdbx_strand_id
1 'polypeptide(L)'
;QMIDKVLLVGGSSCIPLVQRKVAEKYGADKVMIHKKPMLSVAEGAAILSHRLSESYECPGCGREVNQNDKICNRCGFDLDKYLIETGVVDIVHSAAHDYYICLENNPRYLLVAKNTPLPVEKTEVFRLVDPDQKLVHLKFFNLVNDKEEPIGDLWLGIGEQPSQKQLAADEKNKEVKPEEIICNFRIDENNIIEVSARMKDRPEIQICRTLSRGKADEKLFLALEETIHKANADQHQFYAVYELIHRSIDIIQDINQIVDPETGEVREDRYQQARQKLDKAKKMLERDESVRGVINYARLMLNNYQPLIDPEGIEALENTLQKLEKSDSEGSYEETISLVEELDAEIKKHQMVVMLIEMERAYNYYREHNSPKAERILTYRDNIVQSLERLDLSKLTSLLDEIMPEVVEVAEIERSQKLTVEKGITK
;
A
#
# COMPACT_ATOMS: atom_id res chain seq x y z
N GLN A 1 -19.06 38.75 24.32
CA GLN A 1 -17.69 38.99 24.83
C GLN A 1 -17.30 37.79 25.66
N MET A 2 -16.34 36.98 25.22
CA MET A 2 -15.90 35.74 25.91
C MET A 2 -14.40 35.74 26.25
N ILE A 3 -13.65 36.79 25.90
CA ILE A 3 -12.21 36.88 26.12
C ILE A 3 -11.93 37.81 27.29
N ASP A 4 -11.31 37.27 28.35
CA ASP A 4 -10.94 38.00 29.57
C ASP A 4 -9.60 38.72 29.43
N LYS A 5 -8.61 38.05 28.83
CA LYS A 5 -7.23 38.56 28.63
C LYS A 5 -6.68 38.19 27.27
N VAL A 6 -5.84 39.06 26.72
CA VAL A 6 -5.06 38.82 25.50
C VAL A 6 -3.59 38.97 25.86
N LEU A 7 -2.87 37.85 25.89
CA LEU A 7 -1.44 37.83 26.19
C LEU A 7 -0.62 37.89 24.89
N LEU A 8 0.22 38.92 24.76
CA LEU A 8 1.11 39.10 23.62
C LEU A 8 2.50 38.52 23.92
N VAL A 9 2.97 37.65 23.04
CA VAL A 9 4.26 36.93 23.12
C VAL A 9 5.01 36.98 21.78
N GLY A 10 6.32 36.71 21.79
CA GLY A 10 7.21 36.74 20.63
C GLY A 10 7.74 38.14 20.30
N GLY A 11 8.85 38.23 19.55
CA GLY A 11 9.50 39.52 19.25
C GLY A 11 8.59 40.53 18.53
N SER A 12 7.75 40.07 17.60
CA SER A 12 6.79 40.91 16.87
C SER A 12 5.74 41.56 17.76
N SER A 13 5.49 41.01 18.96
CA SER A 13 4.57 41.64 19.93
C SER A 13 5.07 42.97 20.50
N CYS A 14 6.37 43.23 20.42
CA CYS A 14 6.97 44.49 20.85
C CYS A 14 6.71 45.65 19.89
N ILE A 15 6.20 45.38 18.69
CA ILE A 15 5.92 46.42 17.67
C ILE A 15 4.72 47.26 18.13
N PRO A 16 4.87 48.58 18.34
CA PRO A 16 3.79 49.43 18.87
C PRO A 16 2.52 49.42 18.01
N LEU A 17 2.67 49.27 16.68
CA LEU A 17 1.53 49.17 15.76
C LEU A 17 0.69 47.91 16.01
N VAL A 18 1.35 46.77 16.27
CA VAL A 18 0.66 45.50 16.58
C VAL A 18 -0.13 45.64 17.89
N GLN A 19 0.51 46.15 18.94
CA GLN A 19 -0.14 46.38 20.23
C GLN A 19 -1.36 47.29 20.11
N ARG A 20 -1.22 48.40 19.39
CA ARG A 20 -2.32 49.35 19.15
C ARG A 20 -3.49 48.69 18.42
N LYS A 21 -3.20 47.93 17.34
CA LYS A 21 -4.22 47.23 16.56
C LYS A 21 -4.96 46.16 17.36
N VAL A 22 -4.26 45.43 18.22
CA VAL A 22 -4.88 44.43 19.10
C VAL A 22 -5.72 45.12 20.18
N ALA A 23 -5.23 46.21 20.78
CA ALA A 23 -5.96 46.99 21.78
C ALA A 23 -7.23 47.65 21.20
N GLU A 24 -7.17 48.18 19.98
CA GLU A 24 -8.34 48.70 19.24
C GLU A 24 -9.43 47.62 19.08
N LYS A 25 -9.05 46.35 18.90
CA LYS A 25 -9.98 45.24 18.67
C LYS A 25 -10.56 44.64 19.96
N TYR A 26 -9.75 44.46 21.00
CA TYR A 26 -10.14 43.70 22.19
C TYR A 26 -10.32 44.54 23.46
N GLY A 27 -9.94 45.81 23.44
CA GLY A 27 -9.92 46.69 24.61
C GLY A 27 -8.53 46.76 25.23
N ALA A 28 -8.05 47.97 25.50
CA ALA A 28 -6.71 48.21 26.03
C ALA A 28 -6.49 47.61 27.43
N ASP A 29 -7.55 47.47 28.22
CA ASP A 29 -7.57 46.87 29.55
C ASP A 29 -7.36 45.34 29.56
N LYS A 30 -7.59 44.70 28.40
CA LYS A 30 -7.45 43.25 28.24
C LYS A 30 -6.11 42.82 27.66
N VAL A 31 -5.44 43.72 26.94
CA VAL A 31 -4.19 43.43 26.26
C VAL A 31 -3.02 43.56 27.22
N MET A 32 -2.26 42.48 27.37
CA MET A 32 -1.08 42.42 28.22
C MET A 32 0.10 41.92 27.41
N ILE A 33 1.25 42.55 27.57
CA ILE A 33 2.50 42.06 26.99
C ILE A 33 3.23 41.25 28.06
N HIS A 34 3.69 40.05 27.72
CA HIS A 34 4.49 39.26 28.65
C HIS A 34 5.74 40.04 29.07
N LYS A 35 6.19 39.90 30.34
CA LYS A 35 7.37 40.62 30.86
C LYS A 35 8.64 40.35 30.04
N LYS A 36 8.74 39.12 29.52
CA LYS A 36 9.81 38.65 28.64
C LYS A 36 9.19 38.05 27.38
N PRO A 37 8.72 38.85 26.42
CA PRO A 37 7.94 38.32 25.30
C PRO A 37 8.79 37.43 24.37
N MET A 38 10.09 37.67 24.29
CA MET A 38 11.02 36.81 23.52
C MET A 38 11.38 35.51 24.22
N LEU A 39 11.20 35.41 25.54
CA LEU A 39 11.58 34.23 26.33
C LEU A 39 10.36 33.46 26.86
N SER A 40 9.15 33.96 26.67
CA SER A 40 7.93 33.39 27.26
C SER A 40 7.68 31.94 26.83
N VAL A 41 8.00 31.59 25.59
CA VAL A 41 7.87 30.22 25.08
C VAL A 41 8.90 29.30 25.75
N ALA A 42 10.15 29.75 25.87
CA ALA A 42 11.20 28.99 26.55
C ALA A 42 10.93 28.84 28.06
N GLU A 43 10.40 29.89 28.68
CA GLU A 43 9.96 29.88 30.09
C GLU A 43 8.84 28.86 30.31
N GLY A 44 7.81 28.86 29.46
CA GLY A 44 6.75 27.86 29.50
C GLY A 44 7.25 26.43 29.25
N ALA A 45 8.14 26.24 28.27
CA ALA A 45 8.76 24.94 27.99
C ALA A 45 9.63 24.44 29.15
N ALA A 46 10.37 25.31 29.83
CA ALA A 46 11.17 24.95 31.00
C ALA A 46 10.29 24.53 32.19
N ILE A 47 9.19 25.25 32.42
CA ILE A 47 8.19 24.88 33.45
C ILE A 47 7.58 23.51 33.14
N LEU A 48 7.21 23.26 31.87
CA LEU A 48 6.67 21.97 31.46
C LEU A 48 7.71 20.85 31.59
N SER A 49 8.94 21.06 31.16
CA SER A 49 10.04 20.08 31.28
C SER A 49 10.31 19.70 32.74
N HIS A 50 10.33 20.68 33.64
CA HIS A 50 10.42 20.45 35.08
C HIS A 50 9.26 19.59 35.61
N ARG A 51 8.05 19.75 35.04
CA ARG A 51 6.86 18.95 35.38
C ARG A 51 6.84 17.57 34.72
N LEU A 52 7.57 17.32 33.63
CA LEU A 52 7.63 15.99 33.01
C LEU A 52 8.78 15.13 33.59
N SER A 53 9.67 15.75 34.36
CA SER A 53 10.81 15.06 34.99
C SER A 53 10.34 14.23 36.20
N GLU A 54 10.74 12.95 36.29
CA GLU A 54 10.38 12.05 37.40
C GLU A 54 10.78 12.61 38.78
N SER A 55 11.79 13.48 38.77
CA SER A 55 12.30 14.20 39.91
C SER A 55 12.42 15.71 39.65
N TYR A 56 12.36 16.50 40.71
CA TYR A 56 12.49 17.95 40.65
C TYR A 56 13.14 18.50 41.93
N GLU A 57 13.63 19.74 41.90
CA GLU A 57 14.26 20.36 43.07
C GLU A 57 13.22 20.91 44.05
N CYS A 58 13.29 20.47 45.31
CA CYS A 58 12.45 20.98 46.39
C CYS A 58 12.64 22.50 46.57
N PRO A 59 11.59 23.32 46.43
CA PRO A 59 11.68 24.78 46.56
C PRO A 59 12.24 25.25 47.90
N GLY A 60 12.02 24.49 48.97
CA GLY A 60 12.50 24.82 50.31
C GLY A 60 13.99 24.53 50.57
N CYS A 61 14.61 23.55 49.88
CA CYS A 61 15.99 23.13 50.22
C CYS A 61 16.90 22.77 49.03
N GLY A 62 16.41 22.87 47.80
CA GLY A 62 17.18 22.65 46.57
C GLY A 62 17.65 21.21 46.36
N ARG A 63 17.09 20.23 47.08
CA ARG A 63 17.36 18.81 46.82
C ARG A 63 16.32 18.20 45.90
N GLU A 64 16.77 17.25 45.11
CA GLU A 64 15.93 16.41 44.28
C GLU A 64 14.89 15.62 45.12
N VAL A 65 13.64 15.69 44.72
CA VAL A 65 12.46 15.01 45.26
C VAL A 65 11.68 14.38 44.09
N ASN A 66 10.94 13.31 44.35
CA ASN A 66 10.13 12.66 43.31
C ASN A 66 8.79 13.38 43.13
N GLN A 67 8.17 13.26 41.95
CA GLN A 67 6.83 13.81 41.71
C GLN A 67 5.75 13.33 42.68
N ASN A 68 5.86 12.09 43.15
CA ASN A 68 4.89 11.50 44.07
C ASN A 68 5.13 11.87 45.54
N ASP A 69 6.23 12.58 45.84
CA ASP A 69 6.53 13.03 47.20
C ASP A 69 5.60 14.18 47.58
N LYS A 70 4.70 13.95 48.53
CA LYS A 70 3.80 15.00 49.06
C LYS A 70 4.54 16.00 49.95
N ILE A 71 5.62 15.55 50.57
CA ILE A 71 6.43 16.32 51.50
C ILE A 71 7.89 16.02 51.21
N CYS A 72 8.75 17.05 51.21
CA CYS A 72 10.18 16.83 51.09
C CYS A 72 10.71 16.07 52.31
N ASN A 73 11.25 14.87 52.07
CA ASN A 73 11.81 13.99 53.10
C ASN A 73 12.97 14.60 53.91
N ARG A 74 13.51 15.76 53.51
CA ARG A 74 14.61 16.44 54.19
C ARG A 74 14.19 17.66 55.00
N CYS A 75 13.45 18.59 54.38
CA CYS A 75 13.12 19.87 55.02
C CYS A 75 11.67 19.96 55.47
N GLY A 76 10.85 18.93 55.20
CA GLY A 76 9.43 18.93 55.55
C GLY A 76 8.59 19.90 54.74
N PHE A 77 9.12 20.43 53.64
CA PHE A 77 8.38 21.33 52.75
C PHE A 77 7.18 20.61 52.13
N ASP A 78 6.00 21.22 52.20
CA ASP A 78 4.76 20.69 51.64
C ASP A 78 4.75 20.91 50.13
N LEU A 79 5.11 19.85 49.41
CA LEU A 79 5.25 19.85 47.96
C LEU A 79 3.87 19.84 47.29
N ASP A 80 2.92 19.10 47.87
CA ASP A 80 1.55 18.95 47.35
C ASP A 80 0.80 20.29 47.39
N LYS A 81 0.88 21.00 48.53
CA LYS A 81 0.29 22.33 48.66
C LYS A 81 0.92 23.35 47.72
N TYR A 82 2.25 23.31 47.54
CA TYR A 82 2.95 24.20 46.61
C TYR A 82 2.54 23.96 45.15
N LEU A 83 2.33 22.71 44.74
CA LEU A 83 1.84 22.35 43.42
C LEU A 83 0.39 22.82 43.19
N ILE A 84 -0.48 22.70 44.20
CA ILE A 84 -1.87 23.19 44.14
C ILE A 84 -1.91 24.72 44.07
N GLU A 85 -1.14 25.42 44.90
CA GLU A 85 -1.12 26.88 44.96
C GLU A 85 -0.52 27.53 43.70
N THR A 86 0.38 26.83 43.02
CA THR A 86 0.94 27.29 41.73
C THR A 86 0.01 27.02 40.54
N GLY A 87 -1.16 26.41 40.75
CA GLY A 87 -2.22 26.31 39.74
C GLY A 87 -1.86 25.37 38.59
N VAL A 88 -1.25 24.23 38.89
CA VAL A 88 -0.85 23.23 37.89
C VAL A 88 -2.08 22.53 37.32
N VAL A 89 -2.55 22.98 36.16
CA VAL A 89 -3.66 22.36 35.40
C VAL A 89 -3.09 21.32 34.43
N ASP A 90 -3.78 20.21 34.20
CA ASP A 90 -3.45 19.25 33.15
C ASP A 90 -3.42 19.93 31.79
N ILE A 91 -2.29 19.80 31.07
CA ILE A 91 -2.14 20.37 29.74
C ILE A 91 -2.83 19.43 28.77
N VAL A 92 -4.00 19.85 28.29
CA VAL A 92 -4.69 19.15 27.22
C VAL A 92 -4.24 19.76 25.89
N HIS A 93 -3.41 19.02 25.16
CA HIS A 93 -3.12 19.34 23.76
C HIS A 93 -4.34 19.03 22.89
N SER A 94 -4.40 19.64 21.72
CA SER A 94 -5.49 19.42 20.78
C SER A 94 -4.98 19.38 19.34
N ALA A 95 -5.61 18.56 18.51
CA ALA A 95 -5.33 18.43 17.08
C ALA A 95 -5.27 19.81 16.40
N ALA A 96 -4.15 20.12 15.74
CA ALA A 96 -3.93 21.44 15.14
C ALA A 96 -4.78 21.71 13.90
N HIS A 97 -5.16 20.66 13.18
CA HIS A 97 -5.88 20.69 11.91
C HIS A 97 -7.01 19.67 11.88
N ASP A 98 -7.89 19.80 10.88
CA ASP A 98 -8.74 18.71 10.46
C ASP A 98 -7.90 17.71 9.65
N TYR A 99 -8.03 16.42 9.95
CA TYR A 99 -7.32 15.33 9.30
C TYR A 99 -8.30 14.48 8.49
N TYR A 100 -7.97 14.23 7.24
CA TYR A 100 -8.82 13.57 6.27
C TYR A 100 -8.13 12.35 5.65
N ILE A 101 -8.96 11.44 5.14
CA ILE A 101 -8.57 10.36 4.24
C ILE A 101 -9.32 10.51 2.92
N CYS A 102 -8.65 10.24 1.80
CA CYS A 102 -9.25 10.26 0.48
C CYS A 102 -9.97 8.93 0.19
N LEU A 103 -11.26 8.98 -0.16
CA LEU A 103 -12.04 7.84 -0.65
C LEU A 103 -12.48 8.11 -2.09
N GLU A 104 -12.69 7.07 -2.90
CA GLU A 104 -13.18 7.22 -4.29
C GLU A 104 -14.54 7.92 -4.35
N ASN A 105 -15.42 7.64 -3.39
CA ASN A 105 -16.76 8.23 -3.32
C ASN A 105 -16.84 9.50 -2.45
N ASN A 106 -15.79 9.80 -1.68
CA ASN A 106 -15.71 11.00 -0.85
C ASN A 106 -14.24 11.41 -0.68
N PRO A 107 -13.75 12.39 -1.47
CA PRO A 107 -12.34 12.76 -1.44
C PRO A 107 -11.91 13.43 -0.13
N ARG A 108 -12.86 13.85 0.74
CA ARG A 108 -12.58 14.52 2.01
C ARG A 108 -13.34 13.86 3.17
N TYR A 109 -13.06 12.59 3.44
CA TYR A 109 -13.62 11.91 4.62
C TYR A 109 -12.88 12.34 5.89
N LEU A 110 -13.57 13.05 6.80
CA LEU A 110 -13.00 13.56 8.05
C LEU A 110 -12.74 12.43 9.04
N LEU A 111 -11.48 12.27 9.47
CA LEU A 111 -11.09 11.32 10.52
C LEU A 111 -11.08 11.97 11.91
N VAL A 112 -10.35 13.09 12.04
CA VAL A 112 -10.16 13.81 13.29
C VAL A 112 -10.38 15.30 13.04
N ALA A 113 -11.28 15.92 13.80
CA ALA A 113 -11.53 17.35 13.71
C ALA A 113 -10.46 18.17 14.44
N LYS A 114 -10.21 19.38 13.97
CA LYS A 114 -9.39 20.38 14.64
C LYS A 114 -9.91 20.64 16.05
N ASN A 115 -8.98 20.87 16.98
CA ASN A 115 -9.21 21.07 18.41
C ASN A 115 -9.75 19.83 19.15
N THR A 116 -9.72 18.64 18.54
CA THR A 116 -9.97 17.39 19.28
C THR A 116 -8.86 17.18 20.31
N PRO A 117 -9.18 16.91 21.60
CA PRO A 117 -8.18 16.62 22.62
C PRO A 117 -7.25 15.48 22.23
N LEU A 118 -5.95 15.61 22.53
CA LEU A 118 -4.94 14.59 22.30
C LEU A 118 -4.57 13.86 23.62
N PRO A 119 -4.16 12.59 23.56
CA PRO A 119 -4.08 11.74 22.36
C PRO A 119 -5.48 11.32 21.85
N VAL A 120 -5.58 11.04 20.55
CA VAL A 120 -6.83 10.58 19.94
C VAL A 120 -6.58 9.40 19.02
N GLU A 121 -7.52 8.46 19.04
CA GLU A 121 -7.51 7.26 18.18
C GLU A 121 -8.85 7.15 17.47
N LYS A 122 -8.79 6.88 16.17
CA LYS A 122 -9.96 6.73 15.31
C LYS A 122 -9.81 5.46 14.48
N THR A 123 -10.67 4.48 14.73
CA THR A 123 -10.79 3.29 13.89
C THR A 123 -11.96 3.43 12.92
N GLU A 124 -11.70 3.15 11.66
CA GLU A 124 -12.71 3.13 10.60
C GLU A 124 -12.59 1.85 9.77
N VAL A 125 -13.74 1.33 9.33
CA VAL A 125 -13.81 0.23 8.37
C VAL A 125 -14.18 0.79 7.02
N PHE A 126 -13.42 0.42 5.99
CA PHE A 126 -13.66 0.78 4.59
C PHE A 126 -13.80 -0.49 3.75
N ARG A 127 -14.39 -0.35 2.57
CA ARG A 127 -14.52 -1.42 1.58
C ARG A 127 -13.58 -1.16 0.41
N LEU A 128 -12.98 -2.20 -0.14
CA LEU A 128 -12.26 -2.14 -1.41
C LEU A 128 -13.20 -1.74 -2.54
N VAL A 129 -12.67 -1.16 -3.62
CA VAL A 129 -13.51 -0.73 -4.75
C VAL A 129 -13.90 -1.89 -5.66
N ASP A 130 -13.07 -2.93 -5.68
CA ASP A 130 -13.26 -4.11 -6.52
C ASP A 130 -12.98 -5.42 -5.75
N PRO A 131 -13.72 -6.52 -6.01
CA PRO A 131 -13.50 -7.81 -5.34
C PRO A 131 -12.13 -8.45 -5.61
N ASP A 132 -11.55 -8.21 -6.78
CA ASP A 132 -10.27 -8.80 -7.18
C ASP A 132 -9.08 -7.87 -6.90
N GLN A 133 -9.33 -6.70 -6.31
CA GLN A 133 -8.33 -5.70 -5.94
C GLN A 133 -7.17 -6.30 -5.14
N LYS A 134 -5.94 -6.06 -5.59
CA LYS A 134 -4.71 -6.56 -4.95
C LYS A 134 -3.86 -5.49 -4.28
N LEU A 135 -4.18 -4.22 -4.47
CA LEU A 135 -3.42 -3.10 -3.91
C LEU A 135 -4.38 -2.22 -3.11
N VAL A 136 -3.91 -1.61 -2.04
CA VAL A 136 -4.67 -0.60 -1.28
C VAL A 136 -3.80 0.62 -1.09
N HIS A 137 -4.32 1.79 -1.45
CA HIS A 137 -3.69 3.08 -1.26
C HIS A 137 -4.55 3.99 -0.39
N LEU A 138 -4.09 4.24 0.83
CA LEU A 138 -4.72 5.19 1.76
C LEU A 138 -3.95 6.51 1.73
N LYS A 139 -4.60 7.58 1.25
CA LYS A 139 -4.03 8.92 1.19
C LYS A 139 -4.54 9.78 2.34
N PHE A 140 -3.63 10.35 3.12
CA PHE A 140 -3.97 11.22 4.23
C PHE A 140 -3.52 12.65 3.96
N PHE A 141 -4.36 13.61 4.35
CA PHE A 141 -4.06 15.03 4.23
C PHE A 141 -4.72 15.84 5.33
N ASN A 142 -4.25 17.06 5.51
CA ASN A 142 -4.89 18.04 6.37
C ASN A 142 -5.22 19.32 5.59
N LEU A 143 -5.97 20.23 6.23
CA LEU A 143 -6.25 21.55 5.68
C LEU A 143 -5.46 22.63 6.43
N VAL A 144 -4.58 23.31 5.71
CA VAL A 144 -3.82 24.46 6.20
C VAL A 144 -4.17 25.66 5.33
N ASN A 145 -4.82 26.67 5.91
CA ASN A 145 -5.30 27.86 5.18
C ASN A 145 -6.13 27.50 3.93
N ASP A 146 -7.09 26.59 4.09
CA ASP A 146 -7.99 26.08 3.04
C ASP A 146 -7.28 25.36 1.87
N LYS A 147 -6.00 24.99 2.03
CA LYS A 147 -5.26 24.16 1.09
C LYS A 147 -5.05 22.78 1.66
N GLU A 148 -5.24 21.77 0.82
CA GLU A 148 -4.87 20.41 1.12
C GLU A 148 -3.35 20.29 1.16
N GLU A 149 -2.84 19.79 2.29
CA GLU A 149 -1.45 19.38 2.37
C GLU A 149 -1.37 17.89 2.70
N PRO A 150 -0.70 17.07 1.86
CA PRO A 150 -0.54 15.65 2.12
C PRO A 150 0.26 15.46 3.42
N ILE A 151 -0.16 14.56 4.30
CA ILE A 151 0.59 14.26 5.54
C ILE A 151 1.31 12.92 5.47
N GLY A 152 0.97 12.10 4.48
CA GLY A 152 1.60 10.82 4.17
C GLY A 152 0.59 9.86 3.56
N ASP A 153 1.11 8.82 2.92
CA ASP A 153 0.35 7.76 2.30
C ASP A 153 0.68 6.42 2.96
N LEU A 154 -0.25 5.46 2.86
CA LEU A 154 -0.03 4.09 3.27
C LEU A 154 -0.46 3.15 2.15
N TRP A 155 0.49 2.33 1.71
CA TRP A 155 0.30 1.32 0.69
C TRP A 155 0.36 -0.08 1.28
N LEU A 156 -0.60 -0.92 0.90
CA LEU A 156 -0.68 -2.32 1.29
C LEU A 156 -0.89 -3.19 0.04
N GLY A 157 -0.03 -4.20 -0.13
CA GLY A 157 -0.20 -5.24 -1.14
C GLY A 157 -0.94 -6.44 -0.54
N ILE A 158 -1.95 -6.92 -1.25
CA ILE A 158 -2.74 -8.11 -0.92
C ILE A 158 -2.17 -9.28 -1.72
N GLY A 159 -1.24 -10.02 -1.12
CA GLY A 159 -0.66 -11.21 -1.72
C GLY A 159 -1.70 -12.31 -2.00
N GLU A 160 -1.39 -13.20 -2.94
CA GLU A 160 -2.15 -14.44 -3.12
C GLU A 160 -1.81 -15.42 -1.98
N GLN A 161 -2.83 -15.96 -1.30
CA GLN A 161 -2.69 -17.22 -0.57
C GLN A 161 -2.72 -18.35 -1.62
N PRO A 162 -1.92 -19.42 -1.49
CA PRO A 162 -1.90 -20.55 -2.43
C PRO A 162 -3.20 -21.38 -2.51
N SER A 163 -4.35 -20.88 -2.05
CA SER A 163 -5.56 -21.69 -1.81
C SER A 163 -6.88 -21.10 -2.30
N GLN A 164 -6.89 -20.19 -3.28
CA GLN A 164 -8.16 -19.68 -3.86
C GLN A 164 -8.19 -19.54 -5.39
N LYS A 165 -7.37 -20.31 -6.14
CA LYS A 165 -7.58 -20.54 -7.58
C LYS A 165 -7.94 -21.97 -7.96
N GLN A 166 -8.27 -22.79 -6.98
CA GLN A 166 -8.96 -24.06 -7.18
C GLN A 166 -10.14 -24.11 -6.21
N LEU A 167 -11.33 -24.38 -6.73
CA LEU A 167 -12.64 -24.44 -6.04
C LEU A 167 -13.45 -23.12 -6.02
N ALA A 168 -13.81 -22.62 -7.20
CA ALA A 168 -15.10 -21.95 -7.37
C ALA A 168 -15.71 -22.26 -8.75
N ALA A 169 -15.70 -23.54 -9.14
CA ALA A 169 -16.60 -24.03 -10.18
C ALA A 169 -18.02 -24.27 -9.66
N ASP A 170 -18.25 -24.18 -8.33
CA ASP A 170 -19.49 -24.64 -7.68
C ASP A 170 -20.33 -23.56 -6.97
N GLU A 171 -19.94 -22.28 -6.94
CA GLU A 171 -20.81 -21.20 -6.41
C GLU A 171 -21.23 -20.20 -7.49
N LYS A 172 -21.93 -20.69 -8.53
CA LYS A 172 -22.69 -19.81 -9.42
C LYS A 172 -23.78 -19.09 -8.61
N ASN A 173 -23.71 -17.76 -8.57
CA ASN A 173 -24.67 -16.79 -7.98
C ASN A 173 -24.43 -16.24 -6.56
N LYS A 174 -23.21 -16.22 -6.02
CA LYS A 174 -22.90 -15.22 -4.98
C LYS A 174 -22.18 -14.04 -5.61
N GLU A 175 -22.83 -12.88 -5.55
CA GLU A 175 -22.18 -11.58 -5.78
C GLU A 175 -20.97 -11.51 -4.84
N VAL A 176 -19.76 -11.62 -5.40
CA VAL A 176 -18.52 -11.55 -4.63
C VAL A 176 -18.40 -10.10 -4.16
N LYS A 177 -18.58 -9.88 -2.87
CA LYS A 177 -18.51 -8.53 -2.30
C LYS A 177 -17.04 -8.15 -2.13
N PRO A 178 -16.65 -6.90 -2.44
CA PRO A 178 -15.31 -6.44 -2.15
C PRO A 178 -14.98 -6.57 -0.67
N GLU A 179 -13.74 -6.96 -0.39
CA GLU A 179 -13.25 -7.14 0.97
C GLU A 179 -13.23 -5.83 1.77
N GLU A 180 -13.13 -5.94 3.09
CA GLU A 180 -13.09 -4.80 3.99
C GLU A 180 -11.70 -4.65 4.63
N ILE A 181 -11.28 -3.40 4.81
CA ILE A 181 -10.03 -3.02 5.46
C ILE A 181 -10.34 -2.18 6.71
N ILE A 182 -9.66 -2.50 7.80
CA ILE A 182 -9.75 -1.75 9.05
C ILE A 182 -8.55 -0.80 9.08
N CYS A 183 -8.82 0.50 9.12
CA CYS A 183 -7.84 1.56 9.26
C CYS A 183 -7.90 2.13 10.68
N ASN A 184 -6.76 2.18 11.36
CA ASN A 184 -6.62 2.87 12.64
C ASN A 184 -5.73 4.09 12.44
N PHE A 185 -6.22 5.26 12.84
CA PHE A 185 -5.52 6.54 12.77
C PHE A 185 -5.37 7.10 14.18
N ARG A 186 -4.13 7.24 14.64
CA ARG A 186 -3.79 7.72 15.99
C ARG A 186 -2.92 8.97 15.92
N ILE A 187 -3.25 9.96 16.73
CA ILE A 187 -2.41 11.13 16.98
C ILE A 187 -2.03 11.12 18.46
N ASP A 188 -0.74 11.10 18.76
CA ASP A 188 -0.25 11.15 20.14
C ASP A 188 -0.22 12.60 20.71
N GLU A 189 0.22 12.74 21.96
CA GLU A 189 0.34 14.03 22.65
C GLU A 189 1.33 15.00 21.96
N ASN A 190 2.27 14.46 21.18
CA ASN A 190 3.29 15.19 20.45
C ASN A 190 2.90 15.50 18.99
N ASN A 191 1.65 15.22 18.59
CA ASN A 191 1.17 15.32 17.21
C ASN A 191 1.87 14.36 16.23
N ILE A 192 2.46 13.27 16.71
CA ILE A 192 2.96 12.19 15.87
C ILE A 192 1.77 11.34 15.43
N ILE A 193 1.67 11.12 14.12
CA ILE A 193 0.56 10.41 13.48
C ILE A 193 1.02 8.99 13.17
N GLU A 194 0.36 8.01 13.78
CA GLU A 194 0.53 6.60 13.46
C GLU A 194 -0.72 6.09 12.76
N VAL A 195 -0.53 5.36 11.67
CA VAL A 195 -1.60 4.72 10.92
C VAL A 195 -1.31 3.25 10.79
N SER A 196 -2.33 2.42 11.04
CA SER A 196 -2.30 1.02 10.65
C SER A 196 -3.48 0.67 9.77
N ALA A 197 -3.26 -0.29 8.87
CA ALA A 197 -4.28 -0.86 8.03
C ALA A 197 -4.16 -2.38 8.05
N ARG A 198 -5.28 -3.09 8.15
CA ARG A 198 -5.33 -4.55 8.11
C ARG A 198 -6.57 -5.04 7.38
N MET A 199 -6.44 -6.11 6.61
CA MET A 199 -7.60 -6.77 6.02
C MET A 199 -8.47 -7.39 7.13
N LYS A 200 -9.78 -7.17 7.06
CA LYS A 200 -10.72 -7.58 8.12
C LYS A 200 -10.74 -9.09 8.33
N ASP A 201 -10.81 -9.84 7.24
CA ASP A 201 -10.91 -11.30 7.25
C ASP A 201 -9.55 -12.00 7.08
N ARG A 202 -8.48 -11.22 6.86
CA ARG A 202 -7.09 -11.69 6.68
C ARG A 202 -6.11 -10.83 7.50
N PRO A 203 -6.16 -10.91 8.84
CA PRO A 203 -5.40 -10.02 9.72
C PRO A 203 -3.88 -10.16 9.59
N GLU A 204 -3.38 -11.24 8.98
CA GLU A 204 -1.98 -11.40 8.61
C GLU A 204 -1.51 -10.39 7.55
N ILE A 205 -2.43 -9.87 6.73
CA ILE A 205 -2.18 -8.81 5.75
C ILE A 205 -2.41 -7.46 6.44
N GLN A 206 -1.34 -6.91 7.01
CA GLN A 206 -1.38 -5.65 7.74
C GLN A 206 -0.09 -4.84 7.63
N ILE A 207 -0.20 -3.54 7.89
CA ILE A 207 0.92 -2.61 7.95
C ILE A 207 0.64 -1.55 9.02
N CYS A 208 1.68 -1.09 9.72
CA CYS A 208 1.63 0.01 10.66
C CYS A 208 2.82 0.95 10.40
N ARG A 209 2.56 2.25 10.32
CA ARG A 209 3.54 3.28 9.96
C ARG A 209 3.26 4.58 10.69
N THR A 210 4.33 5.26 11.10
CA THR A 210 4.27 6.68 11.43
C THR A 210 4.30 7.50 10.14
N LEU A 211 3.30 8.34 9.92
CA LEU A 211 3.27 9.22 8.77
C LEU A 211 4.30 10.34 8.94
N SER A 212 5.11 10.55 7.92
CA SER A 212 6.08 11.64 7.89
C SER A 212 6.37 12.06 6.46
N ARG A 213 6.39 13.37 6.22
CA ARG A 213 6.68 13.95 4.90
C ARG A 213 8.17 13.83 4.56
N GLY A 214 8.46 13.64 3.27
CA GLY A 214 9.76 13.80 2.64
C GLY A 214 10.75 12.66 2.88
N LYS A 215 10.30 11.50 3.35
CA LYS A 215 11.19 10.34 3.55
C LYS A 215 11.48 9.61 2.24
N ALA A 216 12.52 8.77 2.24
CA ALA A 216 13.02 8.12 1.04
C ALA A 216 11.98 7.20 0.37
N ASP A 217 11.13 6.54 1.15
CA ASP A 217 10.01 5.71 0.70
C ASP A 217 8.97 6.49 -0.12
N GLU A 218 8.64 7.73 0.28
CA GLU A 218 7.64 8.56 -0.43
C GLU A 218 7.96 8.74 -1.91
N LYS A 219 9.24 8.96 -2.25
CA LYS A 219 9.67 9.11 -3.65
C LYS A 219 9.38 7.86 -4.48
N LEU A 220 9.55 6.67 -3.89
CA LEU A 220 9.29 5.41 -4.58
C LEU A 220 7.79 5.10 -4.66
N PHE A 221 7.01 5.43 -3.63
CA PHE A 221 5.55 5.32 -3.68
C PHE A 221 4.96 6.24 -4.76
N LEU A 222 5.44 7.48 -4.88
CA LEU A 222 5.02 8.39 -5.94
C LEU A 222 5.36 7.84 -7.34
N ALA A 223 6.56 7.27 -7.51
CA ALA A 223 6.96 6.67 -8.78
C ALA A 223 6.16 5.41 -9.12
N LEU A 224 5.82 4.60 -8.11
CA LEU A 224 4.91 3.45 -8.28
C LEU A 224 3.50 3.92 -8.66
N GLU A 225 2.97 4.93 -7.97
CA GLU A 225 1.65 5.49 -8.30
C GLU A 225 1.61 6.04 -9.73
N GLU A 226 2.66 6.76 -10.16
CA GLU A 226 2.76 7.25 -11.54
C GLU A 226 2.77 6.10 -12.56
N THR A 227 3.47 5.01 -12.25
CA THR A 227 3.52 3.81 -13.10
C THR A 227 2.14 3.14 -13.20
N ILE A 228 1.44 3.02 -12.09
CA ILE A 228 0.06 2.51 -12.04
C ILE A 228 -0.90 3.42 -12.82
N HIS A 229 -0.78 4.74 -12.67
CA HIS A 229 -1.61 5.69 -13.42
C HIS A 229 -1.38 5.58 -14.93
N LYS A 230 -0.13 5.41 -15.37
CA LYS A 230 0.18 5.16 -16.79
C LYS A 230 -0.45 3.85 -17.28
N ALA A 231 -0.32 2.77 -16.50
CA ALA A 231 -0.94 1.50 -16.84
C ALA A 231 -2.46 1.60 -17.06
N ASN A 232 -3.15 2.41 -16.23
CA ASN A 232 -4.59 2.61 -16.34
C ASN A 232 -5.01 3.57 -17.47
N ALA A 233 -4.18 4.58 -17.76
CA ALA A 233 -4.43 5.60 -18.78
C ALA A 233 -4.14 5.10 -20.21
N ASP A 234 -3.07 4.34 -20.37
CA ASP A 234 -2.58 3.87 -21.67
C ASP A 234 -3.28 2.55 -22.09
N GLN A 235 -3.07 2.13 -23.34
CA GLN A 235 -3.63 0.89 -23.90
C GLN A 235 -2.62 -0.25 -23.80
N HIS A 236 -2.35 -0.70 -22.57
CA HIS A 236 -1.49 -1.85 -22.30
C HIS A 236 -2.23 -3.18 -22.44
N GLN A 237 -1.49 -4.24 -22.76
CA GLN A 237 -2.03 -5.59 -22.81
C GLN A 237 -2.44 -6.09 -21.43
N PHE A 238 -3.50 -6.91 -21.36
CA PHE A 238 -4.01 -7.51 -20.12
C PHE A 238 -2.90 -8.09 -19.24
N TYR A 239 -2.03 -8.93 -19.81
CA TYR A 239 -1.00 -9.63 -19.06
C TYR A 239 0.15 -8.73 -18.59
N ALA A 240 0.40 -7.60 -19.25
CA ALA A 240 1.38 -6.61 -18.82
C ALA A 240 0.88 -5.82 -17.61
N VAL A 241 -0.40 -5.44 -17.61
CA VAL A 241 -1.04 -4.81 -16.44
C VAL A 241 -1.12 -5.81 -15.28
N TYR A 242 -1.48 -7.07 -15.56
CA TYR A 242 -1.50 -8.13 -14.56
C TYR A 242 -0.12 -8.36 -13.94
N GLU A 243 0.93 -8.38 -14.75
CA GLU A 243 2.34 -8.43 -14.31
C GLU A 243 2.66 -7.28 -13.35
N LEU A 244 2.29 -6.04 -13.72
CA LEU A 244 2.50 -4.86 -12.88
C LEU A 244 1.82 -4.98 -11.52
N ILE A 245 0.57 -5.46 -11.46
CA ILE A 245 -0.17 -5.64 -10.21
C ILE A 245 0.61 -6.55 -9.26
N HIS A 246 1.06 -7.71 -9.74
CA HIS A 246 1.79 -8.68 -8.92
C HIS A 246 3.14 -8.14 -8.47
N ARG A 247 3.89 -7.48 -9.37
CA ARG A 247 5.16 -6.84 -8.99
C ARG A 247 4.96 -5.71 -7.97
N SER A 248 3.86 -4.97 -8.08
CA SER A 248 3.55 -3.87 -7.17
C SER A 248 3.38 -4.36 -5.74
N ILE A 249 2.87 -5.57 -5.51
CA ILE A 249 2.75 -6.17 -4.17
C ILE A 249 4.14 -6.29 -3.53
N ASP A 250 5.09 -6.91 -4.23
CA ASP A 250 6.45 -7.12 -3.74
C ASP A 250 7.21 -5.78 -3.56
N ILE A 251 7.03 -4.86 -4.52
CA ILE A 251 7.62 -3.51 -4.45
C ILE A 251 7.10 -2.76 -3.23
N ILE A 252 5.78 -2.80 -2.95
CA ILE A 252 5.19 -2.15 -1.77
C ILE A 252 5.76 -2.76 -0.49
N GLN A 253 5.92 -4.08 -0.41
CA GLN A 253 6.52 -4.75 0.75
C GLN A 253 7.97 -4.30 0.99
N ASP A 254 8.75 -4.12 -0.08
CA ASP A 254 10.13 -3.62 0.01
C ASP A 254 10.20 -2.14 0.38
N ILE A 255 9.35 -1.28 -0.22
CA ILE A 255 9.28 0.15 0.12
C ILE A 255 8.90 0.32 1.59
N ASN A 256 7.96 -0.49 2.08
CA ASN A 256 7.61 -0.60 3.49
C ASN A 256 8.71 -1.26 4.34
N GLN A 257 9.97 -1.35 3.91
CA GLN A 257 11.09 -1.85 4.73
C GLN A 257 12.33 -0.96 4.68
N ILE A 258 12.50 -0.16 3.63
CA ILE A 258 12.50 1.31 3.76
C ILE A 258 13.20 1.91 4.98
N VAL A 259 12.33 2.60 5.71
CA VAL A 259 12.65 3.35 6.90
C VAL A 259 12.51 2.41 8.08
N ASP A 260 13.57 2.35 8.89
CA ASP A 260 13.58 1.61 10.14
C ASP A 260 12.52 2.19 11.10
N PRO A 261 11.60 1.38 11.63
CA PRO A 261 10.53 1.87 12.49
C PRO A 261 11.03 2.35 13.86
N GLU A 262 12.17 1.86 14.35
CA GLU A 262 12.72 2.21 15.66
C GLU A 262 13.65 3.43 15.55
N THR A 263 14.54 3.44 14.56
CA THR A 263 15.56 4.50 14.42
C THR A 263 15.12 5.63 13.50
N GLY A 264 14.16 5.38 12.60
CA GLY A 264 13.76 6.34 11.56
C GLY A 264 14.79 6.51 10.44
N GLU A 265 15.87 5.74 10.45
CA GLU A 265 16.94 5.79 9.45
C GLU A 265 16.54 5.07 8.15
N VAL A 266 17.09 5.53 7.04
CA VAL A 266 16.87 4.95 5.71
C VAL A 266 17.82 3.77 5.52
N ARG A 267 17.28 2.59 5.19
CA ARG A 267 18.06 1.41 4.82
C ARG A 267 18.38 1.47 3.32
N GLU A 268 19.58 1.95 3.00
CA GLU A 268 19.98 2.26 1.62
C GLU A 268 19.99 1.02 0.71
N ASP A 269 20.36 -0.15 1.24
CA ASP A 269 20.29 -1.43 0.53
C ASP A 269 18.85 -1.76 0.08
N ARG A 270 17.88 -1.58 0.99
CA ARG A 270 16.46 -1.78 0.70
C ARG A 270 15.92 -0.75 -0.27
N TYR A 271 16.35 0.51 -0.14
CA TYR A 271 15.99 1.56 -1.08
C TYR A 271 16.45 1.23 -2.51
N GLN A 272 17.71 0.81 -2.69
CA GLN A 272 18.23 0.44 -4.01
C GLN A 272 17.53 -0.80 -4.57
N GLN A 273 17.25 -1.81 -3.75
CA GLN A 273 16.53 -3.01 -4.17
C GLN A 273 15.11 -2.67 -4.65
N ALA A 274 14.33 -1.93 -3.86
CA ALA A 274 12.98 -1.51 -4.22
C ALA A 274 12.97 -0.67 -5.51
N ARG A 275 13.94 0.24 -5.64
CA ARG A 275 14.12 1.06 -6.84
C ARG A 275 14.41 0.21 -8.08
N GLN A 276 15.32 -0.76 -7.99
CA GLN A 276 15.64 -1.65 -9.11
C GLN A 276 14.43 -2.47 -9.56
N LYS A 277 13.66 -3.01 -8.61
CA LYS A 277 12.42 -3.74 -8.92
C LYS A 277 11.38 -2.83 -9.59
N LEU A 278 11.23 -1.59 -9.12
CA LEU A 278 10.33 -0.61 -9.74
C LEU A 278 10.78 -0.22 -11.15
N ASP A 279 12.07 0.04 -11.35
CA ASP A 279 12.62 0.34 -12.67
C ASP A 279 12.43 -0.83 -13.65
N LYS A 280 12.60 -2.07 -13.18
CA LYS A 280 12.33 -3.30 -13.96
C LYS A 280 10.85 -3.42 -14.32
N ALA A 281 9.94 -3.24 -13.36
CA ALA A 281 8.50 -3.30 -13.59
C ALA A 281 8.04 -2.24 -14.60
N LYS A 282 8.59 -1.02 -14.52
CA LYS A 282 8.31 0.05 -15.47
C LYS A 282 8.76 -0.30 -16.90
N LYS A 283 9.99 -0.81 -17.07
CA LYS A 283 10.50 -1.24 -18.39
C LYS A 283 9.63 -2.35 -19.01
N MET A 284 9.18 -3.30 -18.20
CA MET A 284 8.30 -4.39 -18.66
C MET A 284 6.94 -3.86 -19.11
N LEU A 285 6.33 -2.97 -18.33
CA LEU A 285 5.06 -2.32 -18.72
C LEU A 285 5.21 -1.55 -20.03
N GLU A 286 6.28 -0.75 -20.18
CA GLU A 286 6.54 0.04 -21.40
C GLU A 286 6.67 -0.80 -22.68
N ARG A 287 6.93 -2.11 -22.55
CA ARG A 287 7.10 -3.05 -23.67
C ARG A 287 6.03 -4.13 -23.72
N ASP A 288 5.00 -4.03 -22.88
CA ASP A 288 3.95 -5.05 -22.70
C ASP A 288 4.48 -6.47 -22.42
N GLU A 289 5.58 -6.57 -21.69
CA GLU A 289 6.19 -7.85 -21.35
C GLU A 289 5.56 -8.48 -20.10
N SER A 290 5.32 -9.79 -20.15
CA SER A 290 4.76 -10.56 -19.03
C SER A 290 5.62 -11.80 -18.75
N VAL A 291 6.52 -11.67 -17.77
CA VAL A 291 7.38 -12.77 -17.33
C VAL A 291 6.55 -13.86 -16.64
N ARG A 292 5.62 -13.46 -15.78
CA ARG A 292 4.76 -14.41 -15.04
C ARG A 292 3.85 -15.18 -15.99
N GLY A 293 3.42 -14.59 -17.10
CA GLY A 293 2.68 -15.28 -18.16
C GLY A 293 3.46 -16.48 -18.69
N VAL A 294 4.72 -16.30 -19.07
CA VAL A 294 5.58 -17.36 -19.62
C VAL A 294 5.94 -18.41 -18.57
N ILE A 295 6.27 -18.00 -17.34
CA ILE A 295 6.52 -18.92 -16.21
C ILE A 295 5.29 -19.81 -15.96
N ASN A 296 4.10 -19.21 -15.88
CA ASN A 296 2.88 -19.96 -15.63
C ASN A 296 2.54 -20.91 -16.77
N TYR A 297 2.81 -20.51 -18.02
CA TYR A 297 2.64 -21.35 -19.19
C TYR A 297 3.55 -22.59 -19.14
N ALA A 298 4.85 -22.39 -18.87
CA ALA A 298 5.82 -23.48 -18.73
C ALA A 298 5.45 -24.42 -17.58
N ARG A 299 5.02 -23.88 -16.44
CA ARG A 299 4.55 -24.70 -15.30
C ARG A 299 3.30 -25.51 -15.64
N LEU A 300 2.32 -24.91 -16.33
CA LEU A 300 1.13 -25.62 -16.78
C LEU A 300 1.50 -26.80 -17.69
N MET A 301 2.42 -26.55 -18.62
CA MET A 301 2.94 -27.54 -19.53
C MET A 301 3.63 -28.71 -18.81
N LEU A 302 4.53 -28.42 -17.87
CA LEU A 302 5.23 -29.42 -17.08
C LEU A 302 4.29 -30.18 -16.13
N ASN A 303 3.28 -29.53 -15.55
CA ASN A 303 2.39 -30.17 -14.59
C ASN A 303 1.32 -31.05 -15.25
N ASN A 304 0.75 -30.61 -16.38
CA ASN A 304 -0.43 -31.25 -16.96
C ASN A 304 -0.11 -32.06 -18.23
N TYR A 305 0.99 -31.77 -18.90
CA TYR A 305 1.29 -32.31 -20.22
C TYR A 305 2.66 -33.02 -20.30
N GLN A 306 3.33 -33.24 -19.16
CA GLN A 306 4.59 -33.97 -19.07
C GLN A 306 4.63 -35.28 -19.88
N PRO A 307 3.59 -36.13 -19.90
CA PRO A 307 3.63 -37.39 -20.66
C PRO A 307 3.77 -37.23 -22.18
N LEU A 308 3.52 -36.02 -22.71
CA LEU A 308 3.62 -35.68 -24.13
C LEU A 308 4.95 -34.99 -24.48
N ILE A 309 5.83 -34.79 -23.49
CA ILE A 309 7.12 -34.13 -23.62
C ILE A 309 8.19 -35.20 -23.42
N ASP A 310 9.19 -35.22 -24.29
CA ASP A 310 10.32 -36.13 -24.12
C ASP A 310 11.19 -35.73 -22.91
N PRO A 311 11.94 -36.67 -22.31
CA PRO A 311 12.75 -36.37 -21.12
C PRO A 311 13.77 -35.24 -21.29
N GLU A 312 14.35 -35.06 -22.47
CA GLU A 312 15.32 -33.99 -22.74
C GLU A 312 14.61 -32.62 -22.75
N GLY A 313 13.43 -32.55 -23.35
CA GLY A 313 12.57 -31.35 -23.31
C GLY A 313 12.11 -30.99 -21.91
N ILE A 314 11.74 -31.97 -21.08
CA ILE A 314 11.39 -31.74 -19.67
C ILE A 314 12.57 -31.11 -18.91
N GLU A 315 13.75 -31.72 -19.01
CA GLU A 315 14.96 -31.22 -18.34
C GLU A 315 15.33 -29.80 -18.82
N ALA A 316 15.20 -29.53 -20.13
CA ALA A 316 15.46 -28.20 -20.68
C ALA A 316 14.48 -27.14 -20.14
N LEU A 317 13.18 -27.43 -20.14
CA LEU A 317 12.14 -26.55 -19.61
C LEU A 317 12.35 -26.26 -18.13
N GLU A 318 12.59 -27.29 -17.31
CA GLU A 318 12.81 -27.15 -15.86
C GLU A 318 14.05 -26.30 -15.55
N ASN A 319 15.17 -26.56 -16.24
CA ASN A 319 16.41 -25.82 -16.04
C ASN A 319 16.27 -24.35 -16.42
N THR A 320 15.63 -24.04 -17.56
CA THR A 320 15.44 -22.65 -18.00
C THR A 320 14.42 -21.93 -17.12
N LEU A 321 13.35 -22.61 -16.72
CA LEU A 321 12.36 -22.08 -15.78
C LEU A 321 13.01 -21.69 -14.44
N GLN A 322 13.86 -22.56 -13.87
CA GLN A 322 14.56 -22.28 -12.61
C GLN A 322 15.49 -21.06 -12.73
N LYS A 323 16.22 -20.94 -13.85
CA LYS A 323 17.06 -19.76 -14.11
C LYS A 323 16.24 -18.49 -14.23
N LEU A 324 15.12 -18.55 -14.96
CA LEU A 324 14.22 -17.42 -15.15
C LEU A 324 13.60 -16.96 -13.84
N GLU A 325 13.12 -17.87 -12.99
CA GLU A 325 12.55 -17.52 -11.68
C GLU A 325 13.57 -16.82 -10.78
N LYS A 326 14.82 -17.30 -10.78
CA LYS A 326 15.90 -16.63 -10.06
C LYS A 326 16.19 -15.24 -10.62
N SER A 327 16.37 -15.12 -11.94
CA SER A 327 16.60 -13.83 -12.59
C SER A 327 15.43 -12.86 -12.41
N ASP A 328 14.20 -13.36 -12.36
CA ASP A 328 13.03 -12.52 -12.17
C ASP A 328 13.08 -11.81 -10.81
N SER A 329 13.46 -12.54 -9.76
CA SER A 329 13.57 -12.04 -8.39
C SER A 329 14.79 -11.15 -8.13
N GLU A 330 15.96 -11.49 -8.68
CA GLU A 330 17.26 -10.90 -8.32
C GLU A 330 18.02 -10.27 -9.50
N GLY A 331 17.69 -10.66 -10.73
CA GLY A 331 18.42 -10.30 -11.94
C GLY A 331 17.98 -8.98 -12.57
N SER A 332 18.80 -8.51 -13.52
CA SER A 332 18.50 -7.31 -14.29
C SER A 332 17.31 -7.53 -15.23
N TYR A 333 16.73 -6.43 -15.71
CA TYR A 333 15.70 -6.49 -16.75
C TYR A 333 16.20 -7.24 -17.99
N GLU A 334 17.38 -6.90 -18.48
CA GLU A 334 17.96 -7.45 -19.72
C GLU A 334 18.26 -8.96 -19.58
N GLU A 335 18.75 -9.40 -18.42
CA GLU A 335 18.98 -10.81 -18.13
C GLU A 335 17.67 -11.61 -18.07
N THR A 336 16.65 -11.06 -17.41
CA THR A 336 15.34 -11.72 -17.30
C THR A 336 14.69 -11.89 -18.66
N ILE A 337 14.68 -10.86 -19.51
CA ILE A 337 14.07 -10.95 -20.84
C ILE A 337 14.81 -11.94 -21.74
N SER A 338 16.14 -11.99 -21.67
CA SER A 338 16.89 -13.03 -22.40
C SER A 338 16.47 -14.45 -22.00
N LEU A 339 16.19 -14.69 -20.72
CA LEU A 339 15.72 -15.99 -20.23
C LEU A 339 14.24 -16.25 -20.57
N VAL A 340 13.42 -15.21 -20.67
CA VAL A 340 12.04 -15.32 -21.20
C VAL A 340 12.06 -15.80 -22.64
N GLU A 341 12.90 -15.20 -23.49
CA GLU A 341 13.06 -15.59 -24.88
C GLU A 341 13.59 -17.03 -25.02
N GLU A 342 14.54 -17.43 -24.17
CA GLU A 342 15.05 -18.81 -24.12
C GLU A 342 13.94 -19.81 -23.73
N LEU A 343 13.14 -19.49 -22.70
CA LEU A 343 12.05 -20.35 -22.26
C LEU A 343 10.93 -20.45 -23.30
N ASP A 344 10.56 -19.33 -23.92
CA ASP A 344 9.57 -19.29 -25.00
C ASP A 344 10.01 -20.10 -26.22
N ALA A 345 11.30 -20.03 -26.57
CA ALA A 345 11.87 -20.87 -27.63
C ALA A 345 11.81 -22.37 -27.27
N GLU A 346 12.03 -22.74 -26.02
CA GLU A 346 11.90 -24.13 -25.56
C GLU A 346 10.44 -24.60 -25.62
N ILE A 347 9.49 -23.80 -25.11
CA ILE A 347 8.06 -24.09 -25.18
C ILE A 347 7.63 -24.35 -26.64
N LYS A 348 8.09 -23.52 -27.57
CA LYS A 348 7.72 -23.61 -29.00
C LYS A 348 8.19 -24.89 -29.70
N LYS A 349 9.17 -25.62 -29.16
CA LYS A 349 9.57 -26.94 -29.69
C LYS A 349 8.47 -27.99 -29.52
N HIS A 350 7.56 -27.78 -28.58
CA HIS A 350 6.50 -28.71 -28.23
C HIS A 350 5.13 -28.24 -28.72
N GLN A 351 5.04 -27.93 -30.02
CA GLN A 351 3.85 -27.36 -30.69
C GLN A 351 2.53 -28.08 -30.37
N MET A 352 2.55 -29.43 -30.31
CA MET A 352 1.33 -30.19 -30.02
C MET A 352 0.79 -29.92 -28.61
N VAL A 353 1.67 -29.79 -27.63
CA VAL A 353 1.28 -29.45 -26.26
C VAL A 353 0.77 -28.02 -26.18
N VAL A 354 1.44 -27.09 -26.89
CA VAL A 354 1.00 -25.69 -27.01
C VAL A 354 -0.44 -25.62 -27.53
N MET A 355 -0.76 -26.36 -28.60
CA MET A 355 -2.11 -26.40 -29.16
C MET A 355 -3.13 -26.96 -28.15
N LEU A 356 -2.79 -28.02 -27.42
CA LEU A 356 -3.69 -28.62 -26.41
C LEU A 356 -3.97 -27.66 -25.24
N ILE A 357 -2.97 -26.90 -24.80
CA ILE A 357 -3.13 -25.86 -23.76
C ILE A 357 -4.06 -24.75 -24.26
N GLU A 358 -3.86 -24.25 -25.48
CA GLU A 358 -4.72 -23.21 -26.06
C GLU A 358 -6.17 -23.71 -26.23
N MET A 359 -6.36 -24.98 -26.63
CA MET A 359 -7.69 -25.60 -26.65
C MET A 359 -8.33 -25.67 -25.26
N GLU A 360 -7.56 -26.01 -24.21
CA GLU A 360 -8.05 -26.04 -22.83
C GLU A 360 -8.47 -24.64 -22.35
N ARG A 361 -7.70 -23.60 -22.69
CA ARG A 361 -8.08 -22.19 -22.43
C ARG A 361 -9.38 -21.83 -23.14
N ALA A 362 -9.48 -22.12 -24.43
CA ALA A 362 -10.68 -21.85 -25.21
C ALA A 362 -11.91 -22.62 -24.70
N TYR A 363 -11.73 -23.87 -24.27
CA TYR A 363 -12.78 -24.65 -23.59
C TYR A 363 -13.26 -23.95 -22.31
N ASN A 364 -12.34 -23.53 -21.44
CA ASN A 364 -12.70 -22.86 -20.19
C ASN A 364 -13.46 -21.55 -20.44
N TYR A 365 -13.02 -20.74 -21.40
CA TYR A 365 -13.72 -19.53 -21.82
C TYR A 365 -15.15 -19.84 -22.29
N TYR A 366 -15.31 -20.77 -23.24
CA TYR A 366 -16.65 -21.09 -23.76
C TYR A 366 -17.51 -21.82 -22.75
N ARG A 367 -16.95 -22.54 -21.77
CA ARG A 367 -17.76 -23.17 -20.71
C ARG A 367 -18.59 -22.13 -19.94
N GLU A 368 -18.07 -20.92 -19.80
CA GLU A 368 -18.73 -19.82 -19.09
C GLU A 368 -19.66 -19.01 -20.00
N HIS A 369 -19.35 -18.91 -21.30
CA HIS A 369 -20.02 -17.99 -22.22
C HIS A 369 -20.90 -18.67 -23.27
N ASN A 370 -20.58 -19.91 -23.67
CA ASN A 370 -21.23 -20.66 -24.74
C ASN A 370 -20.99 -22.19 -24.60
N SER A 371 -21.81 -22.85 -23.78
CA SER A 371 -21.67 -24.28 -23.48
C SER A 371 -21.60 -25.19 -24.73
N PRO A 372 -22.40 -25.02 -25.80
CA PRO A 372 -22.25 -25.81 -27.03
C PRO A 372 -20.87 -25.71 -27.70
N LYS A 373 -20.25 -24.52 -27.72
CA LYS A 373 -18.88 -24.36 -28.24
C LYS A 373 -17.86 -25.04 -27.35
N ALA A 374 -18.05 -25.00 -26.03
CA ALA A 374 -17.18 -25.71 -25.08
C ALA A 374 -17.16 -27.22 -25.34
N GLU A 375 -18.34 -27.84 -25.47
CA GLU A 375 -18.47 -29.27 -25.78
C GLU A 375 -17.83 -29.64 -27.12
N ARG A 376 -17.95 -28.76 -28.12
CA ARG A 376 -17.27 -28.91 -29.42
C ARG A 376 -15.76 -28.95 -29.22
N ILE A 377 -15.16 -27.96 -28.54
CA ILE A 377 -13.70 -27.93 -28.32
C ILE A 377 -13.23 -29.18 -27.57
N LEU A 378 -13.95 -29.60 -26.52
CA LEU A 378 -13.61 -30.81 -25.77
C LEU A 378 -13.61 -32.06 -26.67
N THR A 379 -14.63 -32.20 -27.51
CA THR A 379 -14.72 -33.31 -28.47
C THR A 379 -13.54 -33.31 -29.46
N TYR A 380 -13.16 -32.14 -29.99
CA TYR A 380 -12.00 -32.04 -30.89
C TYR A 380 -10.70 -32.36 -30.16
N ARG A 381 -10.52 -31.90 -28.92
CA ARG A 381 -9.35 -32.18 -28.09
C ARG A 381 -9.19 -33.69 -27.88
N ASP A 382 -10.26 -34.40 -27.49
CA ASP A 382 -10.21 -35.85 -27.28
C ASP A 382 -9.90 -36.61 -28.58
N ASN A 383 -10.48 -36.18 -29.70
CA ASN A 383 -10.20 -36.77 -31.01
C ASN A 383 -8.76 -36.53 -31.48
N ILE A 384 -8.17 -35.37 -31.16
CA ILE A 384 -6.78 -35.03 -31.45
C ILE A 384 -5.85 -35.94 -30.63
N VAL A 385 -6.10 -36.08 -29.32
CA VAL A 385 -5.32 -36.96 -28.44
C VAL A 385 -5.37 -38.40 -28.93
N GLN A 386 -6.55 -38.93 -29.27
CA GLN A 386 -6.67 -40.28 -29.84
C GLN A 386 -5.95 -40.43 -31.18
N SER A 387 -5.91 -39.38 -32.00
CA SER A 387 -5.22 -39.42 -33.29
C SER A 387 -3.69 -39.41 -33.11
N LEU A 388 -3.19 -38.70 -32.10
CA LEU A 388 -1.78 -38.74 -31.68
C LEU A 388 -1.38 -40.15 -31.20
N GLU A 389 -2.19 -40.77 -30.33
CA GLU A 389 -1.94 -42.13 -29.82
C GLU A 389 -1.89 -43.18 -30.94
N ARG A 390 -2.69 -42.99 -31.99
CA ARG A 390 -2.76 -43.90 -33.16
C ARG A 390 -1.80 -43.53 -34.28
N LEU A 391 -1.02 -42.45 -34.13
CA LEU A 391 -0.11 -41.91 -35.15
C LEU A 391 -0.81 -41.60 -36.49
N ASP A 392 -2.09 -41.21 -36.46
CA ASP A 392 -2.86 -40.82 -37.65
C ASP A 392 -2.68 -39.31 -37.93
N LEU A 393 -1.56 -38.99 -38.57
CA LEU A 393 -1.19 -37.61 -38.90
C LEU A 393 -2.18 -36.93 -39.84
N SER A 394 -2.82 -37.69 -40.75
CA SER A 394 -3.76 -37.14 -41.72
C SER A 394 -5.02 -36.61 -41.05
N LYS A 395 -5.57 -37.39 -40.12
CA LYS A 395 -6.73 -37.01 -39.32
C LYS A 395 -6.37 -35.91 -38.33
N LEU A 396 -5.19 -35.98 -37.72
CA LEU A 396 -4.70 -34.95 -36.80
C LEU A 396 -4.68 -33.56 -37.46
N THR A 397 -4.04 -33.43 -38.63
CA THR A 397 -3.97 -32.15 -39.35
C THR A 397 -5.37 -31.63 -39.70
N SER A 398 -6.26 -32.50 -40.20
CA SER A 398 -7.63 -32.11 -40.53
C SER A 398 -8.42 -31.60 -39.32
N LEU A 399 -8.24 -32.21 -38.14
CA LEU A 399 -8.92 -31.78 -36.92
C LEU A 399 -8.40 -30.42 -36.43
N LEU A 400 -7.08 -30.20 -36.50
CA LEU A 400 -6.46 -28.95 -36.10
C LEU A 400 -6.86 -27.80 -37.02
N ASP A 401 -6.82 -27.98 -38.34
CA ASP A 401 -7.19 -26.96 -39.31
C ASP A 401 -8.64 -26.48 -39.12
N GLU A 402 -9.53 -27.37 -38.67
CA GLU A 402 -10.93 -27.03 -38.42
C GLU A 402 -11.14 -26.27 -37.10
N ILE A 403 -10.48 -26.68 -36.01
CA ILE A 403 -10.78 -26.14 -34.68
C ILE A 403 -9.89 -24.95 -34.28
N MET A 404 -8.65 -24.88 -34.77
CA MET A 404 -7.69 -23.87 -34.32
C MET A 404 -8.11 -22.42 -34.59
N PRO A 405 -8.81 -22.07 -35.69
CA PRO A 405 -9.31 -20.70 -35.86
C PRO A 405 -10.22 -20.23 -34.72
N GLU A 406 -11.08 -21.12 -34.20
CA GLU A 406 -11.98 -20.84 -33.07
C GLU A 406 -11.22 -20.73 -31.74
N VAL A 407 -10.13 -21.47 -31.59
CA VAL A 407 -9.23 -21.39 -30.42
C VAL A 407 -8.46 -20.07 -30.42
N VAL A 408 -7.91 -19.67 -31.57
CA VAL A 408 -7.17 -18.40 -31.73
C VAL A 408 -8.06 -17.19 -31.48
N GLU A 409 -9.34 -17.26 -31.88
CA GLU A 409 -10.32 -16.20 -31.59
C GLU A 409 -10.41 -15.91 -30.09
N VAL A 410 -10.40 -16.94 -29.23
CA VAL A 410 -10.45 -16.74 -27.77
C VAL A 410 -9.19 -16.05 -27.25
N ALA A 411 -8.01 -16.44 -27.74
CA ALA A 411 -6.76 -15.81 -27.34
C ALA A 411 -6.73 -14.32 -27.69
N GLU A 412 -7.30 -13.93 -28.83
CA GLU A 412 -7.44 -12.52 -29.23
C GLU A 412 -8.47 -11.77 -28.37
N ILE A 413 -9.57 -12.42 -28.00
CA ILE A 413 -10.55 -11.84 -27.06
C ILE A 413 -9.87 -11.54 -25.71
N GLU A 414 -9.16 -12.51 -25.14
CA GLU A 414 -8.44 -12.32 -23.86
C GLU A 414 -7.40 -11.20 -23.95
N ARG A 415 -6.64 -11.13 -25.05
CA ARG A 415 -5.67 -10.04 -25.28
C ARG A 415 -6.31 -8.66 -25.40
N SER A 416 -7.54 -8.60 -25.93
CA SER A 416 -8.29 -7.36 -26.10
C SER A 416 -8.95 -6.84 -24.81
N GLN A 417 -9.01 -7.67 -23.75
CA GLN A 417 -9.58 -7.26 -22.48
C GLN A 417 -8.71 -6.20 -21.81
N LYS A 418 -9.35 -5.12 -21.34
CA LYS A 418 -8.67 -4.10 -20.55
C LYS A 418 -8.70 -4.49 -19.08
N LEU A 419 -7.53 -4.53 -18.45
CA LEU A 419 -7.39 -4.64 -17.00
C LEU A 419 -7.12 -3.25 -16.43
N THR A 420 -7.77 -2.93 -15.31
CA THR A 420 -7.52 -1.70 -14.55
C THR A 420 -6.92 -2.08 -13.20
N VAL A 421 -5.87 -1.36 -12.81
CA VAL A 421 -5.26 -1.51 -11.50
C VAL A 421 -6.09 -0.74 -10.48
N GLU A 422 -6.93 -1.46 -9.76
CA GLU A 422 -7.71 -0.91 -8.65
C GLU A 422 -6.86 -0.82 -7.38
N LYS A 423 -6.97 0.32 -6.68
CA LYS A 423 -6.22 0.60 -5.44
C LYS A 423 -6.99 1.41 -4.39
N GLY A 424 -8.15 1.94 -4.75
CA GLY A 424 -8.92 2.85 -3.90
C GLY A 424 -9.70 2.14 -2.79
N ILE A 425 -10.38 2.94 -1.97
CA ILE A 425 -11.31 2.49 -0.94
C ILE A 425 -12.56 3.35 -0.91
N THR A 426 -13.65 2.80 -0.38
CA THR A 426 -14.96 3.45 -0.24
C THR A 426 -15.55 3.21 1.14
N LYS A 427 -16.57 4.01 1.49
CA LYS A 427 -17.35 3.84 2.72
C LYS A 427 -18.61 2.99 2.52
#